data_AF-A0A255TUF7-F1
#
_entry.id   AF-A0A255TUF7-F1
#
_cell.length_a   1.000
_cell.length_b   1.000
_cell.length_c   1.000
_cell.angle_alpha   90.00
_cell.angle_beta   90.00
_cell.angle_gamma   90.00
#
_symmetry.space_group_name_H-M   'P 1'
#
loop_
_entity.id
_entity.type
_entity.pdbx_description
1 polymer ?
#
loop_
_entity_poly.entity_id
_entity_poly.type
_entity_poly.pdbx_seq_one_letter_code
_entity_poly.pdbx_strand_id
1 'polypeptide(L)'
;MLYNKKDNIGPYTVTFQHKEGSYAETYRVKDAQGKTRFLKLIDYSKLNRHQIDDNGRVVEVEISKCLNHHNLCSYIDSGSIMVNGGQRTYIVTEFISGETLAQRIIRDDDISVYDIKKIAKAVLSALDSIHNQDEPIVHGEVTIQNVMLNLVGGLEDLKLIDFGHARFLNQPPAKPNLNELNPFYLAPERFSGVCQIQSDIYSVGVMMYHLLYGELPWFLDISRIKGDKVERILSEREKPLKIPTTDIFELDEQFLNCIIKALSYDVENRFQTAQEFIKAIDGEIKVERQPTYRKVKSDESKKEDKDSKRSLSRKVEGPGFAAIAGMDDLKRQMREEVIEPLHNPEEYHRYGVTIPNGMLLYGPPGCGKTFFAKHFAEEVGFNFMQVTPATLKSKWINATQENIAAMFQEAEANAPTIIFIDELDDLLKDRSLAEDKGMSGINEFLAQMDRTGEKGIFIIGATNKPDVLDPAVLRAGRLEKKYYLGVPDKAAREALFKLYLEKRPYDFGLDYGLLADMTHNYVSADIQLIVNDASRAALKAHSKITMELLQNAISKVKQSISDNELKKYERIRAIMNGEKITSDRPRIGF
;
A
#
# COMPACT_ATOMS: atom_id res chain seq x y z
N MET A 1 6.13 -18.98 -39.57
CA MET A 1 5.02 -19.93 -39.83
C MET A 1 5.47 -20.96 -40.87
N LEU A 2 5.67 -22.21 -40.44
CA LEU A 2 6.18 -23.31 -41.25
C LEU A 2 5.15 -23.94 -42.19
N TYR A 3 3.88 -23.96 -41.79
CA TYR A 3 2.81 -24.67 -42.50
C TYR A 3 1.74 -23.71 -43.00
N ASN A 4 1.38 -23.80 -44.28
CA ASN A 4 0.34 -23.00 -44.91
C ASN A 4 -1.03 -23.69 -44.84
N LYS A 5 -2.08 -22.95 -45.20
CA LYS A 5 -3.43 -23.50 -45.31
C LYS A 5 -3.43 -24.70 -46.27
N LYS A 6 -4.07 -25.79 -45.85
CA LYS A 6 -4.14 -27.12 -46.49
C LYS A 6 -2.92 -28.03 -46.28
N ASP A 7 -1.84 -27.54 -45.66
CA ASP A 7 -0.73 -28.42 -45.29
C ASP A 7 -1.13 -29.31 -44.09
N ASN A 8 -0.41 -30.42 -43.90
CA ASN A 8 -0.66 -31.35 -42.80
C ASN A 8 0.43 -31.29 -41.74
N ILE A 9 0.02 -31.26 -40.47
CA ILE A 9 0.87 -31.42 -39.29
C ILE A 9 0.43 -32.71 -38.61
N GLY A 10 1.18 -33.80 -38.82
CA GLY A 10 0.74 -35.13 -38.42
C GLY A 10 -0.59 -35.50 -39.08
N PRO A 11 -1.62 -35.96 -38.33
CA PRO A 11 -2.94 -36.29 -38.89
C PRO A 11 -3.88 -35.08 -39.04
N TYR A 12 -3.41 -33.85 -38.81
CA TYR A 12 -4.23 -32.64 -38.81
C TYR A 12 -3.97 -31.76 -40.03
N THR A 13 -5.04 -31.26 -40.67
CA THR A 13 -4.93 -30.34 -41.81
C THR A 13 -5.09 -28.89 -41.36
N VAL A 14 -4.14 -28.03 -41.73
CA VAL A 14 -4.14 -26.61 -41.38
C VAL A 14 -5.26 -25.87 -42.12
N THR A 15 -6.09 -25.16 -41.37
CA THR A 15 -7.15 -24.31 -41.92
C THR A 15 -6.82 -22.83 -41.83
N PHE A 16 -6.11 -22.43 -40.78
CA PHE A 16 -5.71 -21.05 -40.53
C PHE A 16 -4.44 -20.98 -39.67
N GLN A 17 -3.53 -20.09 -40.03
CA GLN A 17 -2.34 -19.72 -39.26
C GLN A 17 -2.73 -18.68 -38.21
N HIS A 18 -2.60 -19.01 -36.93
CA HIS A 18 -3.11 -18.13 -35.86
C HIS A 18 -2.06 -17.11 -35.40
N LYS A 19 -0.94 -17.58 -34.85
CA LYS A 19 0.13 -16.73 -34.32
C LYS A 19 1.47 -17.46 -34.33
N GLU A 20 2.55 -16.73 -34.61
CA GLU A 20 3.92 -17.16 -34.37
C GLU A 20 4.42 -16.53 -33.07
N GLY A 21 4.80 -17.36 -32.11
CA GLY A 21 5.36 -16.97 -30.81
C GLY A 21 6.88 -17.18 -30.74
N SER A 22 7.46 -16.95 -29.56
CA SER A 22 8.91 -17.07 -29.36
C SER A 22 9.40 -18.50 -29.57
N TYR A 23 8.68 -19.49 -29.03
CA TYR A 23 9.07 -20.91 -29.07
C TYR A 23 8.08 -21.82 -29.81
N ALA A 24 6.89 -21.31 -30.20
CA ALA A 24 5.85 -22.11 -30.83
C ALA A 24 5.05 -21.35 -31.88
N GLU A 25 4.52 -22.09 -32.85
CA GLU A 25 3.56 -21.62 -33.85
C GLU A 25 2.17 -22.21 -33.56
N THR A 26 1.11 -21.43 -33.73
CA THR A 26 -0.25 -21.86 -33.40
C THR A 26 -1.15 -21.85 -34.63
N TYR A 27 -2.02 -22.85 -34.71
CA TYR A 27 -2.82 -23.15 -35.89
C TYR A 27 -4.24 -23.53 -35.51
N ARG A 28 -5.20 -23.14 -36.35
CA ARG A 28 -6.51 -23.79 -36.40
C ARG A 28 -6.43 -24.93 -37.40
N VAL A 29 -6.74 -26.14 -36.96
CA VAL A 29 -6.64 -27.34 -37.79
C VAL A 29 -7.96 -28.11 -37.83
N LYS A 30 -8.06 -29.06 -38.75
CA LYS A 30 -9.13 -30.05 -38.82
C LYS A 30 -8.55 -31.43 -38.52
N ASP A 31 -9.21 -32.17 -37.64
CA ASP A 31 -8.90 -33.60 -37.42
C ASP A 31 -9.46 -34.46 -38.56
N ALA A 32 -9.16 -35.76 -38.53
CA ALA A 32 -9.60 -36.72 -39.55
C ALA A 32 -11.14 -36.81 -39.69
N GLN A 33 -11.90 -36.38 -38.67
CA GLN A 33 -13.37 -36.34 -38.68
C GLN A 33 -13.91 -34.99 -39.15
N GLY A 34 -13.03 -34.05 -39.52
CA GLY A 34 -13.41 -32.70 -39.93
C GLY A 34 -13.80 -31.79 -38.77
N LYS A 35 -13.54 -32.15 -37.51
CA LYS A 35 -13.78 -31.28 -36.35
C LYS A 35 -12.63 -30.28 -36.19
N THR A 36 -12.98 -29.03 -35.91
CA THR A 36 -12.00 -27.93 -35.74
C THR A 36 -11.27 -28.07 -34.41
N ARG A 37 -9.94 -27.96 -34.43
CA ARG A 37 -9.06 -28.05 -33.26
C ARG A 37 -8.06 -26.89 -33.22
N PHE A 38 -7.50 -26.64 -32.04
CA PHE A 38 -6.36 -25.76 -31.88
C PHE A 38 -5.09 -26.61 -31.78
N LEU A 39 -4.06 -26.26 -32.53
CA LEU A 39 -2.77 -26.95 -32.53
C LEU A 39 -1.66 -25.94 -32.24
N LYS A 40 -0.83 -26.24 -31.24
CA LYS A 40 0.40 -25.50 -30.93
C LYS A 40 1.59 -26.38 -31.27
N LEU A 41 2.45 -25.91 -32.18
CA LEU A 41 3.64 -26.58 -32.66
C LEU A 41 4.87 -25.95 -31.99
N ILE A 42 5.48 -26.69 -31.08
CA ILE A 42 6.57 -26.27 -30.20
C ILE A 42 7.91 -26.69 -30.80
N ASP A 43 8.85 -25.75 -30.86
CA ASP A 43 10.22 -25.98 -31.35
C ASP A 43 11.19 -26.26 -30.20
N TYR A 44 11.73 -27.49 -30.14
CA TYR A 44 12.66 -27.89 -29.06
C TYR A 44 13.89 -26.99 -28.97
N SER A 45 14.39 -26.48 -30.10
CA SER A 45 15.59 -25.65 -30.14
C SER A 45 15.41 -24.29 -29.47
N LYS A 46 14.15 -23.88 -29.27
CA LYS A 46 13.77 -22.59 -28.66
C LYS A 46 13.30 -22.73 -27.22
N LEU A 47 13.19 -23.96 -26.70
CA LEU A 47 12.76 -24.19 -25.32
C LEU A 47 13.89 -23.92 -24.34
N ASN A 48 13.52 -23.34 -23.21
CA ASN A 48 14.42 -23.24 -22.07
C ASN A 48 14.52 -24.58 -21.34
N ARG A 49 15.62 -24.80 -20.62
CA ARG A 49 15.87 -26.04 -19.87
C ARG A 49 14.74 -26.43 -18.91
N HIS A 50 14.08 -25.45 -18.29
CA HIS A 50 12.99 -25.69 -17.33
C HIS A 50 11.64 -26.02 -17.99
N GLN A 51 11.53 -25.92 -19.32
CA GLN A 51 10.33 -26.30 -20.09
C GLN A 51 10.43 -27.75 -20.60
N ILE A 52 11.50 -28.46 -20.26
CA ILE A 52 11.75 -29.85 -20.59
C ILE A 52 11.95 -30.61 -19.27
N ASP A 53 11.26 -31.73 -19.09
CA ASP A 53 11.41 -32.58 -17.91
C ASP A 53 12.68 -33.45 -17.98
N ASP A 54 12.98 -34.18 -16.91
CA ASP A 54 14.17 -35.04 -16.84
C ASP A 54 14.16 -36.19 -17.87
N ASN A 55 13.00 -36.49 -18.46
CA ASN A 55 12.82 -37.50 -19.51
C ASN A 55 12.88 -36.90 -20.93
N GLY A 56 13.19 -35.60 -21.07
CA GLY A 56 13.25 -34.93 -22.37
C GLY A 56 11.89 -34.58 -22.97
N ARG A 57 10.80 -34.66 -22.18
CA ARG A 57 9.44 -34.32 -22.62
C ARG A 57 9.16 -32.85 -22.35
N VAL A 58 8.36 -32.24 -23.21
CA VAL A 58 7.95 -30.84 -23.04
C VAL A 58 6.93 -30.74 -21.90
N VAL A 59 7.25 -29.95 -20.88
CA VAL A 59 6.44 -29.82 -19.65
C VAL A 59 5.01 -29.36 -19.96
N GLU A 60 4.85 -28.39 -20.87
CA GLU A 60 3.53 -27.90 -21.30
C GLU A 60 2.64 -29.03 -21.86
N VAL A 61 3.24 -29.99 -22.58
CA VAL A 61 2.51 -31.14 -23.14
C VAL A 61 2.05 -32.08 -22.04
N GLU A 62 2.93 -32.39 -21.08
CA GLU A 62 2.60 -33.28 -19.95
C GLU A 62 1.55 -32.64 -19.03
N ILE A 63 1.66 -31.34 -18.73
CA ILE A 63 0.65 -30.60 -17.98
C ILE A 63 -0.70 -30.66 -18.68
N SER A 64 -0.72 -30.43 -19.99
CA SER A 64 -1.97 -30.39 -20.74
C SER A 64 -2.74 -31.70 -20.70
N LYS A 65 -2.04 -32.84 -20.69
CA LYS A 65 -2.65 -34.18 -20.56
C LYS A 65 -3.39 -34.37 -19.23
N CYS A 66 -3.01 -33.63 -18.19
CA CYS A 66 -3.59 -33.70 -16.85
C CYS A 66 -4.74 -32.70 -16.63
N LEU A 67 -5.04 -31.83 -17.59
CA LEU A 67 -6.09 -30.81 -17.43
C LEU A 67 -7.47 -31.43 -17.60
N ASN A 68 -8.30 -31.33 -16.56
CA ASN A 68 -9.68 -31.81 -16.57
C ASN A 68 -10.58 -30.87 -15.76
N HIS A 69 -11.05 -29.81 -16.41
CA HIS A 69 -11.99 -28.85 -15.82
C HIS A 69 -12.73 -28.09 -16.92
N HIS A 70 -13.97 -27.67 -16.67
CA HIS A 70 -14.77 -26.98 -17.70
C HIS A 70 -14.16 -25.63 -18.12
N ASN A 71 -13.55 -24.89 -17.17
CA ASN A 71 -12.80 -23.66 -17.44
C ASN A 71 -11.36 -23.88 -17.95
N LEU A 72 -10.99 -25.10 -18.37
CA LEU A 72 -9.70 -25.42 -18.98
C LEU A 72 -9.90 -25.97 -20.38
N CYS A 73 -8.88 -25.83 -21.23
CA CYS A 73 -8.87 -26.44 -22.55
C CYS A 73 -8.69 -27.95 -22.43
N SER A 74 -9.62 -28.71 -23.01
CA SER A 74 -9.51 -30.16 -23.08
C SER A 74 -8.37 -30.58 -24.02
N TYR A 75 -7.44 -31.37 -23.50
CA TYR A 75 -6.42 -32.04 -24.29
C TYR A 75 -7.05 -33.09 -25.22
N ILE A 76 -6.55 -33.16 -26.45
CA ILE A 76 -7.00 -34.12 -27.47
C ILE A 76 -5.89 -35.08 -27.85
N ASP A 77 -4.71 -34.55 -28.19
CA ASP A 77 -3.61 -35.33 -28.74
C ASP A 77 -2.28 -34.57 -28.66
N SER A 78 -1.17 -35.29 -28.78
CA SER A 78 0.17 -34.71 -28.95
C SER A 78 1.07 -35.67 -29.71
N GLY A 79 2.06 -35.15 -30.42
CA GLY A 79 3.00 -35.97 -31.16
C GLY A 79 4.26 -35.22 -31.55
N SER A 80 5.30 -35.95 -31.93
CA SER A 80 6.57 -35.38 -32.37
C SER A 80 6.75 -35.49 -33.88
N ILE A 81 7.36 -34.46 -34.48
CA ILE A 81 7.68 -34.42 -35.90
C ILE A 81 9.08 -33.84 -36.11
N MET A 82 9.73 -34.25 -37.20
CA MET A 82 11.00 -33.69 -37.65
C MET A 82 10.76 -32.79 -38.85
N VAL A 83 11.14 -31.52 -38.74
CA VAL A 83 10.92 -30.52 -39.81
C VAL A 83 12.20 -29.72 -40.00
N ASN A 84 12.73 -29.71 -41.23
CA ASN A 84 13.99 -29.05 -41.58
C ASN A 84 15.17 -29.45 -40.65
N GLY A 85 15.22 -30.72 -40.24
CA GLY A 85 16.25 -31.24 -39.34
C GLY A 85 16.07 -30.88 -37.86
N GLY A 86 15.06 -30.08 -37.50
CA GLY A 86 14.72 -29.74 -36.12
C GLY A 86 13.59 -30.60 -35.57
N GLN A 87 13.73 -31.05 -34.32
CA GLN A 87 12.67 -31.75 -33.60
C GLN A 87 11.61 -30.75 -33.11
N ARG A 88 10.34 -31.05 -33.38
CA ARG A 88 9.19 -30.28 -32.90
C ARG A 88 8.18 -31.23 -32.29
N THR A 89 7.43 -30.75 -31.30
CA THR A 89 6.26 -31.46 -30.78
C THR A 89 5.02 -30.61 -31.02
N TYR A 90 3.91 -31.24 -31.34
CA TYR A 90 2.62 -30.57 -31.38
C TYR A 90 1.76 -31.01 -30.21
N ILE A 91 0.95 -30.08 -29.72
CA ILE A 91 -0.16 -30.34 -28.82
C ILE A 91 -1.45 -29.87 -29.48
N VAL A 92 -2.49 -30.70 -29.37
CA VAL A 92 -3.83 -30.42 -29.88
C VAL A 92 -4.81 -30.35 -28.73
N THR A 93 -5.56 -29.26 -28.68
CA THR A 93 -6.65 -29.03 -27.72
C THR A 93 -7.96 -28.78 -28.46
N GLU A 94 -9.05 -28.68 -27.70
CA GLU A 94 -10.28 -28.10 -28.23
C GLU A 94 -10.04 -26.69 -28.81
N PHE A 95 -10.83 -26.35 -29.84
CA PHE A 95 -10.83 -25.01 -30.42
C PHE A 95 -11.94 -24.18 -29.78
N ILE A 96 -11.59 -23.05 -29.19
CA ILE A 96 -12.54 -22.11 -28.61
C ILE A 96 -12.85 -21.04 -29.66
N SER A 97 -14.13 -20.89 -29.99
CA SER A 97 -14.58 -19.89 -30.94
C SER A 97 -14.92 -18.59 -30.21
N GLY A 98 -13.94 -17.69 -30.09
CA GLY A 98 -14.20 -16.33 -29.61
C GLY A 98 -12.96 -15.48 -29.46
N GLU A 99 -12.94 -14.65 -28.43
CA GLU A 99 -11.94 -13.61 -28.22
C GLU A 99 -11.34 -13.68 -26.81
N THR A 100 -10.15 -13.14 -26.65
CA THR A 100 -9.52 -12.99 -25.34
C THR A 100 -10.20 -11.89 -24.54
N LEU A 101 -10.16 -11.99 -23.21
CA LEU A 101 -10.68 -10.95 -22.33
C LEU A 101 -10.01 -9.59 -22.60
N ALA A 102 -8.72 -9.57 -22.95
CA ALA A 102 -8.02 -8.37 -23.39
C ALA A 102 -8.67 -7.70 -24.62
N GLN A 103 -9.10 -8.48 -25.61
CA GLN A 103 -9.79 -7.97 -26.80
C GLN A 103 -11.18 -7.44 -26.46
N ARG A 104 -11.90 -8.13 -25.57
CA ARG A 104 -13.22 -7.68 -25.11
C ARG A 104 -13.14 -6.31 -24.42
N ILE A 105 -12.19 -6.09 -23.52
CA ILE A 105 -12.03 -4.81 -22.81
C ILE A 105 -11.70 -3.65 -23.77
N ILE A 106 -10.96 -3.92 -24.85
CA ILE A 106 -10.68 -2.91 -25.87
C ILE A 106 -11.94 -2.56 -26.67
N ARG A 107 -12.85 -3.52 -26.85
CA ARG A 107 -14.09 -3.33 -27.61
C ARG A 107 -15.20 -2.69 -26.77
N ASP A 108 -15.35 -3.12 -25.53
CA ASP A 108 -16.43 -2.75 -24.62
C ASP A 108 -15.82 -1.83 -23.54
N ASP A 109 -16.18 -0.54 -23.54
CA ASP A 109 -15.55 0.49 -22.68
C ASP A 109 -15.77 0.28 -21.17
N ASP A 110 -16.74 -0.56 -20.76
CA ASP A 110 -17.06 -0.81 -19.36
C ASP A 110 -17.29 -2.30 -19.06
N ILE A 111 -16.68 -2.79 -17.97
CA ILE A 111 -16.93 -4.10 -17.38
C ILE A 111 -17.49 -3.94 -15.95
N SER A 112 -18.63 -4.55 -15.67
CA SER A 112 -19.29 -4.42 -14.36
C SER A 112 -18.55 -5.20 -13.27
N VAL A 113 -18.67 -4.77 -12.01
CA VAL A 113 -18.13 -5.50 -10.85
C VAL A 113 -18.65 -6.95 -10.81
N TYR A 114 -19.91 -7.17 -11.18
CA TYR A 114 -20.49 -8.50 -11.32
C TYR A 114 -19.76 -9.38 -12.34
N ASP A 115 -19.47 -8.85 -13.53
CA ASP A 115 -18.72 -9.57 -14.57
C ASP A 115 -17.28 -9.85 -14.13
N ILE A 116 -16.63 -8.91 -13.43
CA ILE A 116 -15.29 -9.12 -12.86
C ILE A 116 -15.32 -10.27 -11.84
N LYS A 117 -16.30 -10.28 -10.92
CA LYS A 117 -16.50 -11.37 -9.94
C LYS A 117 -16.67 -12.73 -10.65
N LYS A 118 -17.48 -12.79 -11.72
CA LYS A 118 -17.67 -14.02 -12.52
C LYS A 118 -16.37 -14.50 -13.18
N ILE A 119 -15.64 -13.60 -13.83
CA ILE A 119 -14.36 -13.91 -14.49
C ILE A 119 -13.35 -14.43 -13.47
N ALA A 120 -13.17 -13.71 -12.36
CA ALA A 120 -12.23 -14.08 -11.31
C ALA A 120 -12.55 -15.47 -10.75
N LYS A 121 -13.82 -15.75 -10.47
CA LYS A 121 -14.26 -17.07 -9.98
C LYS A 121 -14.02 -18.20 -10.97
N ALA A 122 -14.29 -17.99 -12.27
CA ALA A 122 -14.06 -19.01 -13.28
C ALA A 122 -12.56 -19.33 -13.46
N VAL A 123 -11.71 -18.31 -13.43
CA VAL A 123 -10.25 -18.49 -13.44
C VAL A 123 -9.77 -19.18 -12.16
N LEU A 124 -10.26 -18.77 -10.99
CA LEU A 124 -9.91 -19.43 -9.72
C LEU A 124 -10.38 -20.88 -9.68
N SER A 125 -11.54 -21.22 -10.25
CA SER A 125 -12.02 -22.61 -10.34
C SER A 125 -11.10 -23.46 -11.20
N ALA A 126 -10.62 -22.92 -12.34
CA ALA A 126 -9.61 -23.57 -13.16
C ALA A 126 -8.31 -23.79 -12.36
N LEU A 127 -7.84 -22.76 -11.66
CA LEU A 127 -6.63 -22.83 -10.83
C LEU A 127 -6.76 -23.83 -9.69
N ASP A 128 -7.89 -23.86 -8.99
CA ASP A 128 -8.14 -24.81 -7.90
C ASP A 128 -8.01 -26.27 -8.38
N SER A 129 -8.52 -26.56 -9.57
CA SER A 129 -8.44 -27.90 -10.18
C SER A 129 -7.01 -28.37 -10.48
N ILE A 130 -6.10 -27.44 -10.81
CA ILE A 130 -4.70 -27.75 -11.13
C ILE A 130 -3.78 -27.62 -9.91
N HIS A 131 -4.15 -26.79 -8.92
CA HIS A 131 -3.44 -26.61 -7.65
C HIS A 131 -3.63 -27.82 -6.72
N ASN A 132 -4.77 -28.52 -6.83
CA ASN A 132 -5.11 -29.66 -5.97
C ASN A 132 -4.85 -31.04 -6.61
N GLN A 133 -4.04 -31.12 -7.68
CA GLN A 133 -3.60 -32.41 -8.22
C GLN A 133 -2.54 -33.06 -7.32
N ASP A 134 -2.35 -34.39 -7.46
CA ASP A 134 -1.29 -35.12 -6.75
C ASP A 134 0.09 -34.49 -6.98
N GLU A 135 0.31 -33.99 -8.19
CA GLU A 135 1.44 -33.13 -8.55
C GLU A 135 0.91 -31.73 -8.91
N PRO A 136 0.86 -30.79 -7.95
CA PRO A 136 0.29 -29.47 -8.18
C PRO A 136 0.95 -28.73 -9.33
N ILE A 137 0.15 -28.04 -10.14
CA ILE A 137 0.62 -27.26 -11.29
C ILE A 137 0.40 -25.79 -11.01
N VAL A 138 1.43 -24.96 -11.23
CA VAL A 138 1.32 -23.50 -11.22
C VAL A 138 1.23 -23.02 -12.67
N HIS A 139 0.20 -22.25 -13.01
CA HIS A 139 -0.01 -21.73 -14.37
C HIS A 139 1.11 -20.76 -14.78
N GLY A 140 1.51 -19.86 -13.87
CA GLY A 140 2.69 -19.01 -14.04
C GLY A 140 2.50 -17.77 -14.93
N GLU A 141 1.38 -17.68 -15.66
CA GLU A 141 1.02 -16.54 -16.51
C GLU A 141 -0.50 -16.29 -16.58
N VAL A 142 -1.15 -16.06 -15.43
CA VAL A 142 -2.58 -15.71 -15.41
C VAL A 142 -2.74 -14.24 -15.76
N THR A 143 -3.25 -13.93 -16.96
CA THR A 143 -3.47 -12.56 -17.45
C THR A 143 -4.76 -12.47 -18.26
N ILE A 144 -5.23 -11.24 -18.54
CA ILE A 144 -6.40 -11.01 -19.42
C ILE A 144 -6.19 -11.49 -20.88
N GLN A 145 -4.95 -11.75 -21.30
CA GLN A 145 -4.65 -12.30 -22.64
C GLN A 145 -4.85 -13.83 -22.68
N ASN A 146 -4.71 -14.47 -21.52
CA ASN A 146 -4.79 -15.92 -21.34
C ASN A 146 -6.16 -16.36 -20.82
N VAL A 147 -7.16 -15.48 -20.89
CA VAL A 147 -8.56 -15.78 -20.59
C VAL A 147 -9.35 -15.67 -21.89
N MET A 148 -9.92 -16.78 -22.35
CA MET A 148 -10.69 -16.85 -23.59
C MET A 148 -12.18 -16.91 -23.30
N LEU A 149 -12.96 -16.11 -24.02
CA LEU A 149 -14.41 -16.07 -23.96
C LEU A 149 -15.00 -16.72 -25.22
N ASN A 150 -15.89 -17.70 -25.04
CA ASN A 150 -16.59 -18.33 -26.14
C ASN A 150 -17.75 -17.43 -26.60
N LEU A 151 -17.92 -17.24 -27.91
CA LEU A 151 -19.00 -16.44 -28.50
C LEU A 151 -20.40 -16.95 -28.14
N VAL A 152 -20.55 -18.25 -27.90
CA VAL A 152 -21.86 -18.86 -27.63
C VAL A 152 -22.20 -18.86 -26.14
N GLY A 153 -21.22 -19.17 -25.28
CA GLY A 153 -21.42 -19.31 -23.83
C GLY A 153 -21.06 -18.07 -23.00
N GLY A 154 -20.48 -17.04 -23.61
CA GLY A 154 -20.08 -15.81 -22.92
C GLY A 154 -19.15 -16.08 -21.74
N LEU A 155 -19.48 -15.52 -20.57
CA LEU A 155 -18.71 -15.70 -19.34
C LEU A 155 -18.87 -17.08 -18.69
N GLU A 156 -19.94 -17.82 -19.00
CA GLU A 156 -20.21 -19.13 -18.38
C GLU A 156 -19.31 -20.23 -18.95
N ASP A 157 -18.82 -20.04 -20.18
CA ASP A 157 -17.90 -20.95 -20.87
C ASP A 157 -16.52 -20.30 -21.09
N LEU A 158 -16.10 -19.47 -20.13
CA LEU A 158 -14.75 -18.91 -20.08
C LEU A 158 -13.72 -20.03 -19.88
N LYS A 159 -12.57 -19.93 -20.57
CA LYS A 159 -11.46 -20.87 -20.38
C LYS A 159 -10.14 -20.12 -20.13
N LEU A 160 -9.39 -20.60 -19.14
CA LEU A 160 -7.98 -20.24 -18.96
C LEU A 160 -7.15 -21.05 -19.97
N ILE A 161 -6.32 -20.35 -20.74
CA ILE A 161 -5.55 -20.89 -21.85
C ILE A 161 -4.06 -20.59 -21.68
N ASP A 162 -3.25 -21.22 -22.53
CA ASP A 162 -1.80 -21.03 -22.64
C ASP A 162 -0.99 -21.44 -21.39
N PHE A 163 -0.55 -22.69 -21.39
CA PHE A 163 0.24 -23.30 -20.33
C PHE A 163 1.76 -23.27 -20.64
N GLY A 164 2.19 -22.34 -21.50
CA GLY A 164 3.58 -22.24 -21.95
C GLY A 164 4.63 -21.97 -20.88
N HIS A 165 4.19 -21.30 -19.82
CA HIS A 165 4.98 -21.01 -18.62
C HIS A 165 4.52 -21.79 -17.39
N ALA A 166 3.60 -22.74 -17.58
CA ALA A 166 3.10 -23.58 -16.52
C ALA A 166 4.12 -24.64 -16.12
N ARG A 167 4.12 -25.00 -14.83
CA ARG A 167 5.14 -25.85 -14.23
C ARG A 167 4.55 -26.70 -13.12
N PHE A 168 5.05 -27.92 -12.97
CA PHE A 168 4.79 -28.68 -11.75
C PHE A 168 5.51 -28.03 -10.56
N LEU A 169 4.86 -27.99 -9.41
CA LEU A 169 5.33 -27.28 -8.21
C LEU A 169 6.64 -27.86 -7.65
N ASN A 170 6.89 -29.16 -7.89
CA ASN A 170 8.11 -29.86 -7.49
C ASN A 170 9.34 -29.55 -8.37
N GLN A 171 9.16 -28.85 -9.49
CA GLN A 171 10.27 -28.50 -10.37
C GLN A 171 11.22 -27.50 -9.69
N PRO A 172 12.52 -27.52 -10.04
CA PRO A 172 13.50 -26.60 -9.45
C PRO A 172 13.15 -25.13 -9.73
N PRO A 173 13.48 -24.18 -8.83
CA PRO A 173 13.27 -22.76 -9.06
C PRO A 173 13.86 -22.30 -10.40
N ALA A 174 13.10 -21.51 -11.16
CA ALA A 174 13.58 -20.94 -12.42
C ALA A 174 13.09 -19.50 -12.55
N LYS A 175 14.01 -18.59 -12.86
CA LYS A 175 13.70 -17.18 -13.01
C LYS A 175 12.83 -16.96 -14.27
N PRO A 176 11.84 -16.06 -14.19
CA PRO A 176 10.96 -15.75 -15.32
C PRO A 176 11.72 -15.00 -16.41
N ASN A 177 11.35 -15.23 -17.66
CA ASN A 177 11.82 -14.44 -18.79
C ASN A 177 10.97 -13.17 -18.92
N LEU A 178 11.51 -12.02 -18.48
CA LEU A 178 10.78 -10.74 -18.49
C LEU A 178 10.61 -10.11 -19.87
N ASN A 179 11.18 -10.72 -20.92
CA ASN A 179 10.90 -10.34 -22.31
C ASN A 179 9.64 -11.02 -22.86
N GLU A 180 9.21 -12.12 -22.24
CA GLU A 180 8.03 -12.89 -22.64
C GLU A 180 6.85 -12.62 -21.68
N LEU A 181 7.14 -12.54 -20.38
CA LEU A 181 6.13 -12.37 -19.34
C LEU A 181 5.92 -10.89 -18.99
N ASN A 182 4.66 -10.51 -18.73
CA ASN A 182 4.35 -9.20 -18.19
C ASN A 182 4.73 -9.14 -16.69
N PRO A 183 5.76 -8.36 -16.29
CA PRO A 183 6.23 -8.34 -14.91
C PRO A 183 5.21 -7.82 -13.90
N PHE A 184 4.21 -7.05 -14.33
CA PHE A 184 3.21 -6.48 -13.44
C PHE A 184 2.18 -7.51 -12.97
N TYR A 185 2.00 -8.62 -13.70
CA TYR A 185 1.21 -9.77 -13.26
C TYR A 185 2.01 -10.73 -12.36
N LEU A 186 3.34 -10.74 -12.45
CA LEU A 186 4.17 -11.66 -11.67
C LEU A 186 4.19 -11.31 -10.19
N ALA A 187 3.96 -12.30 -9.33
CA ALA A 187 4.12 -12.16 -7.88
C ALA A 187 5.58 -11.86 -7.49
N PRO A 188 5.85 -11.11 -6.39
CA PRO A 188 7.21 -10.75 -5.96
C PRO A 188 8.21 -11.91 -5.87
N GLU A 189 7.79 -13.05 -5.33
CA GLU A 189 8.64 -14.24 -5.17
C GLU A 189 9.04 -14.88 -6.51
N ARG A 190 8.31 -14.60 -7.61
CA ARG A 190 8.65 -15.11 -8.93
C ARG A 190 9.96 -14.52 -9.44
N PHE A 191 10.33 -13.30 -9.07
CA PHE A 191 11.57 -12.68 -9.53
C PHE A 191 12.84 -13.38 -9.02
N SER A 192 12.76 -14.08 -7.88
CA SER A 192 13.85 -14.94 -7.39
C SER A 192 13.78 -16.37 -7.95
N GLY A 193 12.77 -16.68 -8.77
CA GLY A 193 12.52 -17.98 -9.37
C GLY A 193 11.69 -18.93 -8.51
N VAL A 194 11.26 -18.49 -7.32
CA VAL A 194 10.37 -19.26 -6.44
C VAL A 194 8.99 -19.35 -7.08
N CYS A 195 8.40 -20.54 -7.08
CA CYS A 195 7.12 -20.83 -7.70
C CYS A 195 6.20 -21.44 -6.64
N GLN A 196 5.00 -20.87 -6.47
CA GLN A 196 4.01 -21.33 -5.52
C GLN A 196 2.61 -21.14 -6.11
N ILE A 197 1.62 -21.89 -5.63
CA ILE A 197 0.23 -21.75 -6.09
C ILE A 197 -0.33 -20.34 -5.80
N GLN A 198 0.15 -19.71 -4.73
CA GLN A 198 -0.16 -18.33 -4.34
C GLN A 198 0.38 -17.29 -5.33
N SER A 199 1.30 -17.66 -6.22
CA SER A 199 1.75 -16.78 -7.30
C SER A 199 0.67 -16.60 -8.38
N ASP A 200 -0.13 -17.63 -8.66
CA ASP A 200 -1.28 -17.51 -9.56
C ASP A 200 -2.41 -16.70 -8.89
N ILE A 201 -2.63 -16.91 -7.58
CA ILE A 201 -3.61 -16.14 -6.78
C ILE A 201 -3.30 -14.63 -6.85
N TYR A 202 -2.02 -14.26 -6.71
CA TYR A 202 -1.59 -12.87 -6.89
C TYR A 202 -1.94 -12.33 -8.27
N SER A 203 -1.70 -13.13 -9.31
CA SER A 203 -1.96 -12.77 -10.71
C SER A 203 -3.47 -12.56 -10.98
N VAL A 204 -4.35 -13.33 -10.32
CA VAL A 204 -5.80 -13.08 -10.32
C VAL A 204 -6.14 -11.75 -9.64
N GLY A 205 -5.50 -11.41 -8.52
CA GLY A 205 -5.65 -10.10 -7.88
C GLY A 205 -5.26 -8.95 -8.81
N VAL A 206 -4.15 -9.09 -9.56
CA VAL A 206 -3.73 -8.11 -10.58
C VAL A 206 -4.77 -7.99 -11.69
N MET A 207 -5.30 -9.12 -12.17
CA MET A 207 -6.36 -9.15 -13.17
C MET A 207 -7.61 -8.41 -12.70
N MET A 208 -8.08 -8.68 -11.48
CA MET A 208 -9.26 -8.01 -10.92
C MET A 208 -9.04 -6.50 -10.79
N TYR A 209 -7.87 -6.07 -10.31
CA TYR A 209 -7.50 -4.66 -10.22
C TYR A 209 -7.50 -4.00 -11.60
N HIS A 210 -6.89 -4.66 -12.60
CA HIS A 210 -6.80 -4.14 -13.96
C HIS A 210 -8.17 -4.00 -14.63
N LEU A 211 -9.05 -4.98 -14.44
CA LEU A 211 -10.43 -4.90 -14.93
C LEU A 211 -11.23 -3.80 -14.24
N LEU A 212 -10.98 -3.54 -12.95
CA LEU A 212 -11.72 -2.57 -12.17
C LEU A 212 -11.30 -1.12 -12.46
N TYR A 213 -10.01 -0.87 -12.69
CA TYR A 213 -9.45 0.47 -12.81
C TYR A 213 -8.91 0.82 -14.21
N GLY A 214 -8.84 -0.14 -15.14
CA GLY A 214 -8.27 0.07 -16.47
C GLY A 214 -6.76 0.28 -16.49
N GLU A 215 -6.09 0.14 -15.34
CA GLU A 215 -4.63 0.24 -15.20
C GLU A 215 -4.07 -0.88 -14.33
N LEU A 216 -2.79 -1.22 -14.52
CA LEU A 216 -2.12 -2.25 -13.73
C LEU A 216 -1.69 -1.69 -12.36
N PRO A 217 -1.73 -2.51 -11.29
CA PRO A 217 -1.30 -2.08 -9.96
C PRO A 217 0.21 -1.79 -9.96
N TRP A 218 0.60 -0.68 -9.36
CA TRP A 218 1.99 -0.20 -9.33
C TRP A 218 2.64 -0.08 -10.72
N PHE A 219 1.85 0.25 -11.75
CA PHE A 219 2.37 0.38 -13.12
C PHE A 219 3.49 1.42 -13.22
N LEU A 220 4.53 1.07 -13.98
CA LEU A 220 5.67 1.91 -14.28
C LEU A 220 6.11 1.67 -15.73
N ASP A 221 6.45 2.74 -16.46
CA ASP A 221 7.00 2.60 -17.81
C ASP A 221 8.46 2.10 -17.74
N ILE A 222 8.63 0.78 -17.79
CA ILE A 222 9.93 0.10 -17.72
C ILE A 222 10.80 0.28 -18.97
N SER A 223 10.24 0.78 -20.08
CA SER A 223 11.01 1.01 -21.31
C SER A 223 12.01 2.15 -21.15
N ARG A 224 11.72 3.10 -20.26
CA ARG A 224 12.53 4.31 -20.02
C ARG A 224 13.57 4.13 -18.91
N ILE A 225 13.54 2.98 -18.21
CA ILE A 225 14.41 2.72 -17.06
C ILE A 225 15.77 2.23 -17.54
N LYS A 226 16.83 2.93 -17.12
CA LYS A 226 18.22 2.46 -17.21
C LYS A 226 18.57 1.74 -15.89
N GLY A 227 19.13 0.53 -15.96
CA GLY A 227 19.51 -0.28 -14.79
C GLY A 227 18.63 -1.51 -14.56
N ASP A 228 18.59 -2.00 -13.31
CA ASP A 228 17.82 -3.20 -12.95
C ASP A 228 16.32 -2.89 -12.89
N LYS A 229 15.59 -3.39 -13.90
CA LYS A 229 14.12 -3.23 -14.01
C LYS A 229 13.39 -3.92 -12.86
N VAL A 230 13.89 -5.06 -12.38
CA VAL A 230 13.26 -5.83 -11.31
C VAL A 230 13.29 -5.06 -10.01
N GLU A 231 14.46 -4.49 -9.66
CA GLU A 231 14.61 -3.66 -8.47
C GLU A 231 13.62 -2.49 -8.48
N ARG A 232 13.45 -1.83 -9.63
CA ARG A 232 12.49 -0.72 -9.77
C ARG A 232 11.03 -1.16 -9.64
N ILE A 233 10.65 -2.29 -10.23
CA ILE A 233 9.30 -2.84 -10.07
C ILE A 233 9.04 -3.18 -8.60
N LEU A 234 9.98 -3.84 -7.93
CA LEU A 234 9.84 -4.21 -6.52
C LEU A 234 9.78 -2.99 -5.60
N SER A 235 10.61 -1.97 -5.85
CA SER A 235 10.57 -0.70 -5.12
C SER A 235 9.23 0.03 -5.30
N GLU A 236 8.64 0.02 -6.49
CA GLU A 236 7.31 0.61 -6.71
C GLU A 236 6.24 -0.11 -5.89
N ARG A 237 6.34 -1.44 -5.76
CA ARG A 237 5.44 -2.27 -4.94
C ARG A 237 5.59 -2.09 -3.44
N GLU A 238 6.64 -1.41 -2.97
CA GLU A 238 6.76 -1.02 -1.56
C GLU A 238 5.87 0.18 -1.22
N LYS A 239 5.47 0.96 -2.23
CA LYS A 239 4.54 2.07 -2.05
C LYS A 239 3.11 1.55 -1.81
N PRO A 240 2.26 2.33 -1.12
CA PRO A 240 0.86 1.97 -0.97
C PRO A 240 0.19 1.73 -2.33
N LEU A 241 -0.56 0.62 -2.46
CA LEU A 241 -1.41 0.38 -3.62
C LEU A 241 -2.35 1.56 -3.81
N LYS A 242 -2.32 2.17 -5.00
CA LYS A 242 -3.23 3.25 -5.36
C LYS A 242 -4.62 2.68 -5.54
N ILE A 243 -5.62 3.30 -4.92
CA ILE A 243 -7.02 2.94 -5.08
C ILE A 243 -7.72 4.22 -5.55
N PRO A 244 -7.98 4.37 -6.86
CA PRO A 244 -8.72 5.51 -7.37
C PRO A 244 -10.05 5.69 -6.64
N THR A 245 -10.38 6.93 -6.24
CA THR A 245 -11.64 7.26 -5.54
C THR A 245 -12.82 7.38 -6.50
N THR A 246 -12.81 6.63 -7.60
CA THR A 246 -13.89 6.61 -8.58
C THR A 246 -15.10 5.92 -7.98
N ASP A 247 -16.28 6.53 -8.11
CA ASP A 247 -17.53 5.91 -7.68
C ASP A 247 -17.91 4.82 -8.70
N ILE A 248 -17.51 3.58 -8.41
CA ILE A 248 -17.76 2.42 -9.27
C ILE A 248 -19.03 1.74 -8.77
N PHE A 249 -20.03 1.64 -9.64
CA PHE A 249 -21.30 0.99 -9.34
C PHE A 249 -21.09 -0.46 -8.88
N GLU A 250 -21.77 -0.87 -7.79
CA GLU A 250 -21.67 -2.18 -7.13
C GLU A 250 -20.31 -2.54 -6.51
N LEU A 251 -19.36 -1.61 -6.45
CA LEU A 251 -18.09 -1.85 -5.74
C LEU A 251 -18.32 -1.79 -4.22
N ASP A 252 -18.25 -2.96 -3.58
CA ASP A 252 -18.33 -3.10 -2.12
C ASP A 252 -16.93 -3.19 -1.46
N GLU A 253 -16.86 -2.90 -0.16
CA GLU A 253 -15.59 -2.94 0.60
C GLU A 253 -14.99 -4.35 0.65
N GLN A 254 -15.83 -5.38 0.66
CA GLN A 254 -15.41 -6.79 0.69
C GLN A 254 -14.62 -7.15 -0.57
N PHE A 255 -15.10 -6.76 -1.75
CA PHE A 255 -14.47 -7.01 -3.03
C PHE A 255 -13.12 -6.29 -3.14
N LEU A 256 -13.06 -5.04 -2.68
CA LEU A 256 -11.81 -4.29 -2.61
C LEU A 256 -10.80 -4.96 -1.65
N ASN A 257 -11.26 -5.40 -0.48
CA ASN A 257 -10.42 -6.12 0.49
C ASN A 257 -9.89 -7.45 -0.08
N CYS A 258 -10.69 -8.15 -0.89
CA CYS A 258 -10.26 -9.34 -1.62
C CYS A 258 -9.11 -9.03 -2.59
N ILE A 259 -9.21 -7.95 -3.38
CA ILE A 259 -8.14 -7.52 -4.28
C ILE A 259 -6.86 -7.19 -3.49
N ILE A 260 -6.98 -6.41 -2.41
CA ILE A 260 -5.85 -6.02 -1.57
C ILE A 260 -5.19 -7.26 -0.94
N LYS A 261 -5.97 -8.20 -0.42
CA LYS A 261 -5.46 -9.44 0.18
C LYS A 261 -4.70 -10.28 -0.84
N ALA A 262 -5.25 -10.47 -2.05
CA ALA A 262 -4.57 -11.21 -3.12
C ALA A 262 -3.25 -10.53 -3.57
N LEU A 263 -3.22 -9.19 -3.57
CA LEU A 263 -2.05 -8.38 -3.95
C LEU A 263 -1.03 -8.19 -2.83
N SER A 264 -1.20 -8.83 -1.66
CA SER A 264 -0.24 -8.74 -0.56
C SER A 264 1.17 -9.16 -1.00
N TYR A 265 2.17 -8.39 -0.57
CA TYR A 265 3.57 -8.69 -0.88
C TYR A 265 3.98 -10.06 -0.30
N ASP A 266 3.71 -10.27 0.99
CA ASP A 266 4.02 -11.51 1.69
C ASP A 266 2.99 -12.60 1.35
N VAL A 267 3.48 -13.77 0.94
CA VAL A 267 2.65 -14.91 0.52
C VAL A 267 1.66 -15.34 1.60
N GLU A 268 2.09 -15.37 2.87
CA GLU A 268 1.27 -15.77 4.02
C GLU A 268 0.04 -14.86 4.23
N ASN A 269 0.11 -13.61 3.76
CA ASN A 269 -0.99 -12.67 3.89
C ASN A 269 -2.04 -12.82 2.77
N ARG A 270 -1.68 -13.49 1.66
CA ARG A 270 -2.60 -13.78 0.54
C ARG A 270 -3.62 -14.87 0.92
N PHE A 271 -4.55 -15.14 0.01
CA PHE A 271 -5.34 -16.37 0.07
C PHE A 271 -4.41 -17.57 -0.14
N GLN A 272 -4.59 -18.61 0.67
CA GLN A 272 -3.75 -19.79 0.65
C GLN A 272 -4.20 -20.80 -0.41
N THR A 273 -5.47 -20.76 -0.81
CA THR A 273 -6.02 -21.58 -1.91
C THR A 273 -6.94 -20.77 -2.81
N ALA A 274 -7.12 -21.24 -4.05
CA ALA A 274 -8.08 -20.64 -4.97
C ALA A 274 -9.53 -20.76 -4.43
N GLN A 275 -9.88 -21.89 -3.80
CA GLN A 275 -11.17 -22.05 -3.13
C GLN A 275 -11.41 -21.04 -1.99
N GLU A 276 -10.40 -20.72 -1.17
CA GLU A 276 -10.52 -19.68 -0.14
C GLU A 276 -10.87 -18.32 -0.76
N PHE A 277 -10.22 -18.00 -1.88
CA PHE A 277 -10.45 -16.75 -2.59
C PHE A 277 -11.87 -16.70 -3.21
N ILE A 278 -12.34 -17.79 -3.81
CA ILE A 278 -13.73 -17.89 -4.31
C ILE A 278 -14.74 -17.61 -3.20
N LYS A 279 -14.59 -18.28 -2.05
CA LYS A 279 -15.46 -18.09 -0.88
C LYS A 279 -15.46 -16.65 -0.38
N ALA A 280 -14.32 -15.97 -0.43
CA ALA A 280 -14.21 -14.56 -0.07
C ALA A 280 -14.91 -13.62 -1.06
N ILE A 281 -14.83 -13.91 -2.37
CA ILE A 281 -15.57 -13.18 -3.41
C ILE A 281 -17.08 -13.35 -3.24
N ASP A 282 -17.53 -14.55 -2.88
CA ASP A 282 -18.94 -14.86 -2.62
C ASP A 282 -19.45 -14.31 -1.27
N GLY A 283 -18.56 -13.74 -0.44
CA GLY A 283 -18.90 -13.19 0.87
C GLY A 283 -19.08 -14.23 1.98
N GLU A 284 -18.78 -15.51 1.72
CA GLU A 284 -18.80 -16.57 2.73
C GLU A 284 -17.69 -16.40 3.76
N ILE A 285 -16.55 -15.84 3.34
CA ILE A 285 -15.42 -15.48 4.22
C ILE A 285 -15.30 -13.96 4.26
N LYS A 286 -15.47 -13.36 5.44
CA LYS A 286 -15.27 -11.92 5.61
C LYS A 286 -13.78 -11.58 5.51
N VAL A 287 -13.43 -10.65 4.63
CA VAL A 287 -12.04 -10.19 4.47
C VAL A 287 -11.87 -8.85 5.17
N GLU A 288 -11.06 -8.84 6.23
CA GLU A 288 -10.73 -7.62 6.94
C GLU A 288 -9.84 -6.70 6.10
N ARG A 289 -9.93 -5.40 6.36
CA ARG A 289 -9.13 -4.39 5.68
C ARG A 289 -7.65 -4.60 5.99
N GLN A 290 -6.88 -4.98 4.97
CA GLN A 290 -5.43 -5.11 5.05
C GLN A 290 -4.74 -3.79 4.64
N PRO A 291 -3.55 -3.49 5.20
CA PRO A 291 -2.77 -2.36 4.73
C PRO A 291 -2.34 -2.57 3.27
N THR A 292 -2.38 -1.50 2.48
CA THR A 292 -2.01 -1.52 1.06
C THR A 292 -0.51 -1.36 0.82
N TYR A 293 0.30 -1.36 1.88
CA TYR A 293 1.77 -1.24 1.82
C TYR A 293 2.41 -2.46 2.49
N ARG A 294 3.62 -2.79 2.04
CA ARG A 294 4.40 -3.91 2.59
C ARG A 294 4.72 -3.66 4.07
N LYS A 295 4.30 -4.59 4.94
CA LYS A 295 4.82 -4.68 6.31
C LYS A 295 6.25 -5.23 6.20
N VAL A 296 7.26 -4.47 6.58
CA VAL A 296 8.65 -4.98 6.54
C VAL A 296 8.79 -6.03 7.64
N LYS A 297 8.86 -7.30 7.25
CA LYS A 297 9.32 -8.41 8.10
C LYS A 297 10.83 -8.22 8.32
N SER A 298 11.25 -7.92 9.55
CA SER A 298 12.63 -8.12 9.99
C SER A 298 12.88 -9.62 10.16
N ASP A 299 14.01 -10.10 9.63
CA ASP A 299 14.39 -11.50 9.44
C ASP A 299 14.10 -12.45 10.62
N GLU A 300 13.33 -13.51 10.35
CA GLU A 300 13.17 -14.69 11.20
C GLU A 300 13.93 -15.88 10.60
N SER A 301 15.19 -16.05 11.00
CA SER A 301 15.77 -17.38 11.13
C SER A 301 16.28 -17.55 12.55
N LYS A 302 15.35 -17.80 13.48
CA LYS A 302 15.48 -18.73 14.62
C LYS A 302 14.22 -18.66 15.48
N LYS A 303 13.36 -19.65 15.23
CA LYS A 303 12.34 -20.29 16.08
C LYS A 303 11.94 -19.58 17.38
N GLU A 304 10.63 -19.33 17.44
CA GLU A 304 9.74 -19.54 18.59
C GLU A 304 10.28 -19.06 19.94
N ASP A 305 10.02 -17.79 20.25
CA ASP A 305 9.29 -17.47 21.46
C ASP A 305 8.56 -16.12 21.33
N LYS A 306 7.42 -16.04 22.02
CA LYS A 306 6.38 -15.02 21.95
C LYS A 306 6.85 -13.60 22.26
N ASP A 307 6.04 -12.64 21.79
CA ASP A 307 5.99 -11.21 22.13
C ASP A 307 7.14 -10.31 21.63
N SER A 308 6.82 -9.47 20.63
CA SER A 308 6.94 -8.00 20.71
C SER A 308 6.76 -7.35 19.33
N LYS A 309 5.76 -6.46 19.21
CA LYS A 309 5.59 -5.53 18.09
C LYS A 309 6.75 -4.52 18.14
N ARG A 310 7.72 -4.64 17.24
CA ARG A 310 8.84 -3.68 17.11
C ARG A 310 8.44 -2.45 16.31
N SER A 311 8.83 -1.31 16.85
CA SER A 311 8.58 0.05 16.37
C SER A 311 9.70 0.51 15.43
N LEU A 312 9.32 0.88 14.21
CA LEU A 312 10.25 1.18 13.12
C LEU A 312 11.10 2.43 13.43
N SER A 313 12.36 2.27 13.81
CA SER A 313 13.37 3.32 13.74
C SER A 313 13.96 3.37 12.32
N ARG A 314 13.79 4.51 11.63
CA ARG A 314 14.45 4.79 10.34
C ARG A 314 15.01 6.19 10.35
N LYS A 315 16.18 6.38 9.74
CA LYS A 315 16.78 7.69 9.51
C LYS A 315 15.88 8.47 8.55
N VAL A 316 15.37 9.63 8.99
CA VAL A 316 14.46 10.42 8.16
C VAL A 316 15.26 11.45 7.37
N GLU A 317 15.21 11.35 6.04
CA GLU A 317 15.73 12.36 5.13
C GLU A 317 14.56 13.13 4.52
N GLY A 318 14.63 14.46 4.57
CA GLY A 318 13.58 15.32 4.06
C GLY A 318 13.89 16.81 4.21
N PRO A 319 13.00 17.69 3.73
CA PRO A 319 13.19 19.13 3.74
C PRO A 319 13.19 19.78 5.13
N GLY A 320 12.89 19.04 6.21
CA GLY A 320 12.93 19.58 7.56
C GLY A 320 11.93 20.73 7.75
N PHE A 321 12.32 21.75 8.52
CA PHE A 321 11.51 22.94 8.74
C PHE A 321 11.24 23.76 7.47
N ALA A 322 11.99 23.56 6.37
CA ALA A 322 11.70 24.22 5.10
C ALA A 322 10.37 23.75 4.48
N ALA A 323 9.87 22.58 4.88
CA ALA A 323 8.57 22.07 4.46
C ALA A 323 7.39 22.72 5.20
N ILE A 324 7.67 23.37 6.34
CA ILE A 324 6.67 24.01 7.18
C ILE A 324 6.65 25.48 6.83
N ALA A 325 5.51 26.04 6.48
CA ALA A 325 5.38 27.47 6.25
C ALA A 325 4.90 28.21 7.50
N GLY A 326 5.39 29.43 7.72
CA GLY A 326 5.09 30.23 8.91
C GLY A 326 5.67 29.63 10.19
N MET A 327 5.13 30.03 11.35
CA MET A 327 5.60 29.59 12.67
C MET A 327 7.11 29.87 12.92
N ASP A 328 7.65 30.95 12.37
CA ASP A 328 9.09 31.22 12.38
C ASP A 328 9.65 31.43 13.78
N ASP A 329 8.90 32.09 14.66
CA ASP A 329 9.28 32.25 16.07
C ASP A 329 9.36 30.89 16.78
N LEU A 330 8.42 29.97 16.50
CA LEU A 330 8.40 28.64 17.10
C LEU A 330 9.58 27.79 16.60
N LYS A 331 9.86 27.83 15.29
CA LYS A 331 11.01 27.14 14.70
C LYS A 331 12.33 27.67 15.27
N ARG A 332 12.47 29.00 15.40
CA ARG A 332 13.66 29.63 16.00
C ARG A 332 13.83 29.17 17.44
N GLN A 333 12.76 29.23 18.24
CA GLN A 333 12.78 28.79 19.62
C GLN A 333 13.19 27.31 19.75
N MET A 334 12.65 26.42 18.92
CA MET A 334 13.03 25.00 18.92
C MET A 334 14.47 24.76 18.47
N ARG A 335 14.97 25.55 17.51
CA ARG A 335 16.38 25.47 17.10
C ARG A 335 17.30 25.74 18.29
N GLU A 336 17.08 26.87 18.97
CA GLU A 336 17.91 27.32 20.09
C GLU A 336 17.77 26.43 21.33
N GLU A 337 16.54 26.02 21.67
CA GLU A 337 16.25 25.34 22.94
C GLU A 337 16.35 23.81 22.87
N VAL A 338 16.33 23.22 21.67
CA VAL A 338 16.26 21.77 21.50
C VAL A 338 17.29 21.27 20.49
N ILE A 339 17.28 21.77 19.25
CA ILE A 339 18.09 21.23 18.16
C ILE A 339 19.59 21.48 18.42
N GLU A 340 19.97 22.69 18.82
CA GLU A 340 21.36 23.03 19.15
C GLU A 340 21.91 22.18 20.32
N PRO A 341 21.20 22.04 21.46
CA PRO A 341 21.60 21.10 22.52
C PRO A 341 21.74 19.64 22.05
N LEU A 342 20.88 19.17 21.15
CA LEU A 342 20.93 17.79 20.63
C LEU A 342 22.12 17.55 19.70
N HIS A 343 22.54 18.55 18.92
CA HIS A 343 23.70 18.45 18.04
C HIS A 343 25.04 18.69 18.74
N ASN A 344 25.06 19.51 19.80
CA ASN A 344 26.29 19.92 20.50
C ASN A 344 26.29 19.49 21.99
N PRO A 345 26.05 18.21 22.32
CA PRO A 345 25.83 17.77 23.70
C PRO A 345 27.04 18.02 24.62
N GLU A 346 28.27 17.83 24.12
CA GLU A 346 29.49 18.04 24.90
C GLU A 346 29.71 19.51 25.27
N GLU A 347 29.41 20.45 24.37
CA GLU A 347 29.56 21.87 24.61
C GLU A 347 28.57 22.35 25.68
N TYR A 348 27.30 21.99 25.53
CA TYR A 348 26.26 22.34 26.51
C TYR A 348 26.55 21.76 27.90
N HIS A 349 27.08 20.53 27.96
CA HIS A 349 27.50 19.93 29.22
C HIS A 349 28.64 20.72 29.91
N ARG A 350 29.61 21.28 29.15
CA ARG A 350 30.69 22.12 29.72
C ARG A 350 30.17 23.39 30.37
N TYR A 351 29.05 23.93 29.90
CA TYR A 351 28.37 25.08 30.51
C TYR A 351 27.36 24.69 31.61
N GLY A 352 27.27 23.40 31.96
CA GLY A 352 26.32 22.91 32.96
C GLY A 352 24.86 22.90 32.48
N VAL A 353 24.64 22.96 31.16
CA VAL A 353 23.30 22.90 30.55
C VAL A 353 22.99 21.45 30.20
N THR A 354 21.85 20.96 30.70
CA THR A 354 21.38 19.60 30.41
C THR A 354 20.67 19.52 29.07
N ILE A 355 20.86 18.41 28.36
CA ILE A 355 20.13 18.12 27.13
C ILE A 355 18.66 17.83 27.49
N PRO A 356 17.68 18.42 26.78
CA PRO A 356 16.28 18.16 27.04
C PRO A 356 15.93 16.70 26.71
N ASN A 357 15.19 16.04 27.61
CA ASN A 357 14.75 14.64 27.41
C ASN A 357 13.54 14.54 26.45
N GLY A 358 12.78 15.62 26.31
CA GLY A 358 11.64 15.63 25.40
C GLY A 358 10.84 16.93 25.41
N MET A 359 9.87 16.99 24.49
CA MET A 359 8.95 18.09 24.34
C MET A 359 7.50 17.64 24.19
N LEU A 360 6.58 18.48 24.62
CA LEU A 360 5.14 18.36 24.38
C LEU A 360 4.71 19.34 23.29
N LEU A 361 4.13 18.80 22.22
CA LEU A 361 3.39 19.53 21.19
C LEU A 361 1.90 19.52 21.55
N TYR A 362 1.32 20.67 21.88
CA TYR A 362 -0.09 20.75 22.24
C TYR A 362 -0.80 21.87 21.49
N GLY A 363 -2.11 21.68 21.29
CA GLY A 363 -2.94 22.67 20.61
C GLY A 363 -4.15 22.01 19.96
N PRO A 364 -4.97 22.79 19.25
CA PRO A 364 -6.21 22.28 18.70
C PRO A 364 -6.01 21.15 17.65
N PRO A 365 -7.04 20.31 17.43
CA PRO A 365 -6.99 19.29 16.39
C PRO A 365 -6.87 19.92 14.99
N GLY A 366 -6.19 19.25 14.08
CA GLY A 366 -6.04 19.72 12.69
C GLY A 366 -4.96 20.79 12.46
N CYS A 367 -4.18 21.18 13.48
CA CYS A 367 -3.06 22.12 13.33
C CYS A 367 -1.72 21.48 12.90
N GLY A 368 -1.72 20.19 12.52
CA GLY A 368 -0.54 19.55 11.93
C GLY A 368 0.56 19.12 12.93
N LYS A 369 0.25 18.80 14.19
CA LYS A 369 1.22 18.34 15.20
C LYS A 369 2.08 17.16 14.74
N THR A 370 1.46 16.12 14.18
CA THR A 370 2.13 14.94 13.62
C THR A 370 3.04 15.30 12.44
N PHE A 371 2.57 16.19 11.57
CA PHE A 371 3.33 16.69 10.43
C PHE A 371 4.56 17.50 10.89
N PHE A 372 4.39 18.35 11.90
CA PHE A 372 5.46 19.14 12.50
C PHE A 372 6.52 18.23 13.14
N ALA A 373 6.12 17.25 13.94
CA ALA A 373 7.06 16.34 14.62
C ALA A 373 7.92 15.53 13.64
N LYS A 374 7.35 15.10 12.52
CA LYS A 374 8.09 14.40 11.47
C LYS A 374 9.19 15.29 10.86
N HIS A 375 8.85 16.53 10.51
CA HIS A 375 9.81 17.47 9.91
C HIS A 375 10.81 18.01 10.93
N PHE A 376 10.45 18.05 12.21
CA PHE A 376 11.42 18.27 13.29
C PHE A 376 12.49 17.15 13.29
N ALA A 377 12.09 15.88 13.16
CA ALA A 377 13.04 14.78 13.10
C ALA A 377 13.94 14.81 11.85
N GLU A 378 13.40 15.25 10.71
CA GLU A 378 14.18 15.53 9.50
C GLU A 378 15.20 16.66 9.71
N GLU A 379 14.80 17.74 10.39
CA GLU A 379 15.66 18.88 10.69
C GLU A 379 16.82 18.49 11.62
N VAL A 380 16.55 17.62 12.60
CA VAL A 380 17.56 17.11 13.56
C VAL A 380 18.38 15.97 12.94
N GLY A 381 17.89 15.29 11.91
CA GLY A 381 18.55 14.16 11.27
C GLY A 381 18.62 12.89 12.12
N PHE A 382 17.71 12.74 13.09
CA PHE A 382 17.64 11.55 13.97
C PHE A 382 16.70 10.48 13.38
N ASN A 383 16.79 9.26 13.89
CA ASN A 383 15.80 8.23 13.59
C ASN A 383 14.43 8.68 14.12
N PHE A 384 13.35 8.36 13.41
CA PHE A 384 11.99 8.70 13.86
C PHE A 384 11.17 7.45 14.09
N MET A 385 10.76 7.25 15.35
CA MET A 385 9.95 6.15 15.81
C MET A 385 8.56 6.67 16.18
N GLN A 386 7.58 6.43 15.31
CA GLN A 386 6.19 6.82 15.58
C GLN A 386 5.44 5.71 16.31
N VAL A 387 4.84 6.06 17.43
CA VAL A 387 4.11 5.15 18.33
C VAL A 387 2.72 5.68 18.58
N THR A 388 1.72 4.78 18.58
CA THR A 388 0.34 5.15 18.95
C THR A 388 -0.03 4.50 20.30
N PRO A 389 -0.94 5.09 21.10
CA PRO A 389 -1.38 4.49 22.35
C PRO A 389 -1.94 3.07 22.15
N ALA A 390 -2.54 2.78 21.00
CA ALA A 390 -3.04 1.47 20.62
C ALA A 390 -1.93 0.41 20.42
N THR A 391 -0.71 0.82 20.05
CA THR A 391 0.43 -0.12 19.94
C THR A 391 1.00 -0.50 21.31
N LEU A 392 0.84 0.36 22.31
CA LEU A 392 1.37 0.14 23.67
C LEU A 392 0.36 -0.53 24.61
N LYS A 393 -0.93 -0.22 24.48
CA LYS A 393 -1.99 -0.74 25.36
C LYS A 393 -2.36 -2.19 25.04
N SER A 394 -2.40 -3.04 26.07
CA SER A 394 -2.90 -4.42 26.04
C SER A 394 -3.99 -4.62 27.08
N LYS A 395 -4.85 -5.65 26.89
CA LYS A 395 -5.84 -6.05 27.91
C LYS A 395 -5.21 -6.57 29.22
N TRP A 396 -3.92 -6.88 29.19
CA TRP A 396 -3.11 -7.37 30.32
C TRP A 396 -2.14 -6.28 30.78
N ILE A 397 -2.08 -6.03 32.09
CA ILE A 397 -1.31 -4.93 32.70
C ILE A 397 0.20 -5.10 32.48
N ASN A 398 0.73 -6.30 32.74
CA ASN A 398 2.16 -6.60 32.59
C ASN A 398 2.65 -6.40 31.15
N ALA A 399 1.83 -6.79 30.17
CA ALA A 399 2.16 -6.63 28.76
C ALA A 399 2.22 -5.15 28.32
N THR A 400 1.51 -4.22 28.98
CA THR A 400 1.63 -2.79 28.67
C THR A 400 2.95 -2.21 29.18
N GLN A 401 3.43 -2.65 30.34
CA GLN A 401 4.74 -2.24 30.85
C GLN A 401 5.87 -2.80 29.98
N GLU A 402 5.79 -4.08 29.61
CA GLU A 402 6.77 -4.74 28.74
C GLU A 402 6.85 -4.06 27.37
N ASN A 403 5.73 -3.67 26.78
CA ASN A 403 5.71 -2.92 25.52
C ASN A 403 6.39 -1.55 25.63
N ILE A 404 6.17 -0.83 26.75
CA ILE A 404 6.80 0.47 26.99
C ILE A 404 8.32 0.29 27.14
N ALA A 405 8.76 -0.66 27.97
CA ALA A 405 10.17 -0.95 28.15
C ALA A 405 10.86 -1.38 26.84
N ALA A 406 10.20 -2.24 26.06
CA ALA A 406 10.71 -2.71 24.76
C ALA A 406 10.86 -1.56 23.74
N MET A 407 9.89 -0.64 23.68
CA MET A 407 9.95 0.55 22.83
C MET A 407 11.17 1.42 23.17
N PHE A 408 11.41 1.68 24.47
CA PHE A 408 12.57 2.48 24.89
C PHE A 408 13.90 1.77 24.60
N GLN A 409 13.99 0.45 24.82
CA GLN A 409 15.17 -0.34 24.47
C GLN A 409 15.46 -0.33 22.97
N GLU A 410 14.43 -0.40 22.14
CA GLU A 410 14.57 -0.32 20.68
C GLU A 410 15.04 1.08 20.24
N ALA A 411 14.51 2.14 20.85
CA ALA A 411 14.94 3.50 20.55
C ALA A 411 16.41 3.74 20.96
N GLU A 412 16.82 3.19 22.11
CA GLU A 412 18.20 3.23 22.62
C GLU A 412 19.16 2.46 21.71
N ALA A 413 18.78 1.25 21.28
CA ALA A 413 19.59 0.43 20.37
C ALA A 413 19.81 1.09 19.00
N ASN A 414 18.89 1.98 18.59
CA ASN A 414 18.98 2.72 17.35
C ASN A 414 19.33 4.20 17.57
N ALA A 415 19.82 4.59 18.75
CA ALA A 415 20.14 5.98 19.02
C ALA A 415 21.16 6.54 17.98
N PRO A 416 21.01 7.81 17.55
CA PRO A 416 20.06 8.80 18.06
C PRO A 416 18.64 8.64 17.49
N THR A 417 17.62 8.60 18.36
CA THR A 417 16.21 8.33 18.00
C THR A 417 15.25 9.33 18.65
N ILE A 418 14.31 9.84 17.84
CA ILE A 418 13.13 10.57 18.29
C ILE A 418 11.96 9.59 18.42
N ILE A 419 11.39 9.47 19.63
CA ILE A 419 10.15 8.74 19.87
C ILE A 419 8.99 9.74 19.79
N PHE A 420 8.13 9.62 18.78
CA PHE A 420 6.92 10.42 18.65
C PHE A 420 5.69 9.64 19.10
N ILE A 421 4.98 10.17 20.09
CA ILE A 421 3.75 9.60 20.63
C ILE A 421 2.59 10.55 20.34
N ASP A 422 1.74 10.16 19.40
CA ASP A 422 0.51 10.88 19.12
C ASP A 422 -0.57 10.55 20.15
N GLU A 423 -1.50 11.46 20.40
CA GLU A 423 -2.57 11.29 21.41
C GLU A 423 -2.02 10.83 22.77
N LEU A 424 -0.95 11.49 23.25
CA LEU A 424 -0.28 11.13 24.51
C LEU A 424 -1.25 11.10 25.70
N ASP A 425 -2.28 11.95 25.67
CA ASP A 425 -3.34 11.97 26.68
C ASP A 425 -4.08 10.66 26.80
N ASP A 426 -4.10 9.79 25.79
CA ASP A 426 -4.68 8.47 25.95
C ASP A 426 -3.79 7.53 26.77
N LEU A 427 -2.47 7.70 26.74
CA LEU A 427 -1.54 6.86 27.50
C LEU A 427 -1.31 7.39 28.93
N LEU A 428 -1.25 8.72 29.11
CA LEU A 428 -0.76 9.37 30.32
C LEU A 428 -1.80 10.33 30.93
N LYS A 429 -3.02 9.85 31.20
CA LYS A 429 -4.06 10.63 31.90
C LYS A 429 -3.68 10.86 33.37
N ASP A 430 -4.20 11.94 33.94
CA ASP A 430 -4.13 12.19 35.38
C ASP A 430 -4.58 10.93 36.15
N ARG A 431 -3.79 10.54 37.14
CA ARG A 431 -4.01 9.34 37.96
C ARG A 431 -5.37 9.35 38.67
N SER A 432 -5.91 10.53 38.97
CA SER A 432 -7.25 10.67 39.54
C SER A 432 -8.38 10.31 38.57
N LEU A 433 -8.09 10.30 37.26
CA LEU A 433 -9.01 9.98 36.17
C LEU A 433 -8.74 8.59 35.55
N ALA A 434 -7.70 7.89 36.01
CA ALA A 434 -7.28 6.60 35.48
C ALA A 434 -7.84 5.43 36.32
N GLU A 435 -8.33 4.38 35.65
CA GLU A 435 -8.66 3.11 36.31
C GLU A 435 -7.38 2.44 36.85
N ASP A 436 -7.47 1.65 37.94
CA ASP A 436 -6.34 0.96 38.60
C ASP A 436 -5.41 0.21 37.63
N LYS A 437 -5.96 -0.31 36.52
CA LYS A 437 -5.21 -1.05 35.49
C LYS A 437 -4.29 -0.16 34.63
N GLY A 438 -4.56 1.15 34.52
CA GLY A 438 -3.78 2.11 33.74
C GLY A 438 -2.58 2.71 34.48
N MET A 439 -2.60 2.70 35.82
CA MET A 439 -1.56 3.31 36.67
C MET A 439 -0.18 2.67 36.49
N SER A 440 -0.13 1.36 36.24
CA SER A 440 1.11 0.59 36.11
C SER A 440 1.88 0.94 34.82
N GLY A 441 1.18 1.19 33.71
CA GLY A 441 1.79 1.67 32.46
C GLY A 441 2.31 3.11 32.57
N ILE A 442 1.58 3.99 33.28
CA ILE A 442 2.01 5.37 33.53
C ILE A 442 3.32 5.40 34.33
N ASN A 443 3.41 4.60 35.40
CA ASN A 443 4.63 4.56 36.22
C ASN A 443 5.84 4.03 35.45
N GLU A 444 5.67 3.00 34.63
CA GLU A 444 6.74 2.47 33.78
C GLU A 444 7.21 3.53 32.77
N PHE A 445 6.28 4.19 32.09
CA PHE A 445 6.62 5.25 31.15
C PHE A 445 7.42 6.37 31.82
N LEU A 446 6.95 6.84 32.99
CA LEU A 446 7.65 7.88 33.75
C LEU A 446 9.04 7.46 34.23
N ALA A 447 9.23 6.18 34.57
CA ALA A 447 10.54 5.65 34.96
C ALA A 447 11.50 5.59 33.76
N GLN A 448 11.01 5.22 32.58
CA GLN A 448 11.82 5.15 31.37
C GLN A 448 12.18 6.53 30.79
N MET A 449 11.36 7.56 31.04
CA MET A 449 11.63 8.93 30.57
C MET A 449 12.85 9.58 31.23
N ASP A 450 13.19 9.15 32.44
CA ASP A 450 14.31 9.72 33.19
C ASP A 450 15.65 9.33 32.50
N ARG A 451 16.48 10.34 32.18
CA ARG A 451 17.80 10.21 31.51
C ARG A 451 17.78 9.68 30.06
N THR A 452 16.67 9.85 29.35
CA THR A 452 16.57 9.48 27.93
C THR A 452 17.52 10.28 27.02
N GLY A 453 17.74 11.56 27.32
CA GLY A 453 18.67 12.42 26.59
C GLY A 453 20.12 11.92 26.64
N GLU A 454 20.56 11.36 27.78
CA GLU A 454 21.89 10.75 27.92
C GLU A 454 22.05 9.49 27.06
N LYS A 455 20.94 8.81 26.76
CA LYS A 455 20.86 7.61 25.92
C LYS A 455 20.68 7.92 24.43
N GLY A 456 20.72 9.19 24.04
CA GLY A 456 20.47 9.61 22.66
C GLY A 456 19.01 9.45 22.22
N ILE A 457 18.07 9.44 23.16
CA ILE A 457 16.63 9.34 22.91
C ILE A 457 15.98 10.68 23.21
N PHE A 458 15.19 11.20 22.27
CA PHE A 458 14.39 12.41 22.47
C PHE A 458 12.90 12.12 22.29
N ILE A 459 12.07 12.48 23.28
CA ILE A 459 10.63 12.16 23.25
C ILE A 459 9.83 13.36 22.75
N ILE A 460 8.94 13.14 21.80
CA ILE A 460 7.94 14.13 21.38
C ILE A 460 6.55 13.58 21.68
N GLY A 461 5.85 14.17 22.64
CA GLY A 461 4.44 13.89 22.90
C GLY A 461 3.53 14.87 22.17
N ALA A 462 2.48 14.40 21.50
CA ALA A 462 1.43 15.27 20.94
C ALA A 462 0.09 15.04 21.62
N THR A 463 -0.66 16.13 21.89
CA THR A 463 -2.01 16.05 22.46
C THR A 463 -2.92 17.19 22.05
N ASN A 464 -4.22 16.91 21.99
CA ASN A 464 -5.28 17.92 21.91
C ASN A 464 -5.84 18.30 23.29
N LYS A 465 -5.54 17.53 24.34
CA LYS A 465 -6.09 17.68 25.69
C LYS A 465 -4.96 17.78 26.73
N PRO A 466 -4.14 18.83 26.69
CA PRO A 466 -3.03 18.98 27.62
C PRO A 466 -3.48 19.11 29.09
N ASP A 467 -4.73 19.50 29.33
CA ASP A 467 -5.36 19.65 30.64
C ASP A 467 -5.63 18.33 31.37
N VAL A 468 -5.67 17.20 30.64
CA VAL A 468 -5.94 15.87 31.25
C VAL A 468 -4.68 15.03 31.47
N LEU A 469 -3.50 15.53 31.09
CA LEU A 469 -2.23 14.83 31.26
C LEU A 469 -1.79 14.79 32.72
N ASP A 470 -1.17 13.68 33.15
CA ASP A 470 -0.53 13.60 34.46
C ASP A 470 0.56 14.70 34.59
N PRO A 471 0.46 15.61 35.58
CA PRO A 471 1.43 16.68 35.78
C PRO A 471 2.87 16.19 35.95
N ALA A 472 3.08 14.93 36.38
CA ALA A 472 4.39 14.33 36.51
C ALA A 472 5.11 14.15 35.16
N VAL A 473 4.40 14.06 34.04
CA VAL A 473 4.98 13.95 32.69
C VAL A 473 5.63 15.26 32.25
N LEU A 474 5.10 16.38 32.74
CA LEU A 474 5.47 17.75 32.33
C LEU A 474 6.59 18.38 33.19
N ARG A 475 7.22 17.58 34.06
CA ARG A 475 8.28 18.03 34.97
C ARG A 475 9.63 18.11 34.24
N ALA A 476 10.56 18.87 34.82
CA ALA A 476 11.95 18.95 34.36
C ALA A 476 12.58 17.54 34.28
N GLY A 477 13.34 17.28 33.23
CA GLY A 477 13.89 15.94 32.95
C GLY A 477 12.91 14.96 32.27
N ARG A 478 11.74 15.42 31.80
CA ARG A 478 10.75 14.63 31.05
C ARG A 478 10.28 15.41 29.81
N LEU A 479 8.97 15.70 29.66
CA LEU A 479 8.48 16.63 28.64
C LEU A 479 8.55 18.07 29.16
N GLU A 480 9.77 18.56 29.37
CA GLU A 480 10.00 19.86 29.99
C GLU A 480 9.71 21.03 29.02
N LYS A 481 10.00 20.84 27.73
CA LYS A 481 9.73 21.82 26.68
C LYS A 481 8.27 21.70 26.22
N LYS A 482 7.55 22.82 26.19
CA LYS A 482 6.11 22.83 25.90
C LYS A 482 5.83 23.84 24.79
N TYR A 483 5.38 23.34 23.65
CA TYR A 483 5.18 24.15 22.46
C TYR A 483 3.71 24.14 22.04
N TYR A 484 3.13 25.33 21.98
CA TYR A 484 1.78 25.54 21.51
C TYR A 484 1.73 25.63 19.98
N LEU A 485 1.09 24.67 19.34
CA LEU A 485 0.78 24.67 17.92
C LEU A 485 -0.66 25.13 17.70
N GLY A 486 -0.80 26.45 17.55
CA GLY A 486 -2.07 27.12 17.31
C GLY A 486 -2.57 27.02 15.87
N VAL A 487 -3.63 27.77 15.57
CA VAL A 487 -4.11 27.95 14.20
C VAL A 487 -3.00 28.59 13.34
N PRO A 488 -2.88 28.20 12.05
CA PRO A 488 -1.84 28.74 11.17
C PRO A 488 -1.97 30.25 11.01
N ASP A 489 -0.83 30.95 11.00
CA ASP A 489 -0.76 32.38 10.66
C ASP A 489 -1.08 32.63 9.17
N LYS A 490 -1.12 33.91 8.75
CA LYS A 490 -1.44 34.25 7.35
C LYS A 490 -0.50 33.58 6.35
N ALA A 491 0.81 33.65 6.60
CA ALA A 491 1.82 33.07 5.70
C ALA A 491 1.69 31.54 5.61
N ALA A 492 1.41 30.88 6.74
CA ALA A 492 1.12 29.46 6.79
C ALA A 492 -0.14 29.10 6.00
N ARG A 493 -1.23 29.89 6.11
CA ARG A 493 -2.46 29.66 5.32
C ARG A 493 -2.23 29.83 3.82
N GLU A 494 -1.48 30.85 3.40
CA GLU A 494 -1.10 31.03 1.97
C GLU A 494 -0.36 29.80 1.44
N ALA A 495 0.60 29.30 2.20
CA ALA A 495 1.36 28.12 1.82
C ALA A 495 0.51 26.84 1.83
N LEU A 496 -0.43 26.70 2.76
CA LEU A 496 -1.39 25.59 2.78
C LEU A 496 -2.27 25.58 1.52
N PHE A 497 -2.76 26.75 1.08
CA PHE A 497 -3.47 26.85 -0.20
C PHE A 497 -2.58 26.44 -1.38
N LYS A 498 -1.34 26.94 -1.45
CA LYS A 498 -0.38 26.54 -2.49
C LYS A 498 -0.15 25.02 -2.49
N LEU A 499 0.12 24.44 -1.31
CA LEU A 499 0.36 23.02 -1.11
C LEU A 499 -0.82 22.17 -1.59
N TYR A 500 -2.04 22.49 -1.18
CA TYR A 500 -3.22 21.70 -1.53
C TYR A 500 -3.65 21.87 -2.98
N LEU A 501 -3.30 22.98 -3.63
CA LEU A 501 -3.58 23.26 -5.04
C LEU A 501 -2.51 22.72 -6.01
N GLU A 502 -1.25 22.56 -5.57
CA GLU A 502 -0.09 22.22 -6.42
C GLU A 502 -0.34 21.08 -7.44
N LYS A 503 -1.05 20.04 -7.03
CA LYS A 503 -1.31 18.84 -7.85
C LYS A 503 -2.68 18.83 -8.53
N ARG A 504 -3.37 19.97 -8.60
CA ARG A 504 -4.74 20.09 -9.13
C ARG A 504 -4.78 21.00 -10.36
N PRO A 505 -5.77 20.85 -11.25
CA PRO A 505 -5.96 21.78 -12.35
C PRO A 505 -6.56 23.10 -11.83
N TYR A 506 -5.72 24.06 -11.44
CA TYR A 506 -6.13 25.41 -11.01
C TYR A 506 -5.75 26.49 -12.02
N ASP A 507 -6.42 27.64 -11.94
CA ASP A 507 -6.21 28.76 -12.86
C ASP A 507 -4.97 29.58 -12.50
N PHE A 508 -4.37 30.27 -13.47
CA PHE A 508 -3.22 31.12 -13.20
C PHE A 508 -3.65 32.41 -12.49
N GLY A 509 -2.80 32.94 -11.60
CA GLY A 509 -3.05 34.22 -10.93
C GLY A 509 -3.99 34.18 -9.73
N LEU A 510 -4.11 33.03 -9.05
CA LEU A 510 -4.81 32.95 -7.77
C LEU A 510 -4.14 33.85 -6.72
N ASP A 511 -4.94 34.65 -6.02
CA ASP A 511 -4.48 35.50 -4.93
C ASP A 511 -4.53 34.72 -3.60
N TYR A 512 -3.43 34.06 -3.27
CA TYR A 512 -3.29 33.32 -2.02
C TYR A 512 -3.40 34.22 -0.79
N GLY A 513 -2.97 35.48 -0.89
CA GLY A 513 -3.03 36.44 0.21
C GLY A 513 -4.48 36.77 0.58
N LEU A 514 -5.32 37.00 -0.44
CA LEU A 514 -6.75 37.18 -0.25
C LEU A 514 -7.42 35.93 0.34
N LEU A 515 -7.10 34.72 -0.15
CA LEU A 515 -7.63 33.48 0.42
C LEU A 515 -7.23 33.32 1.89
N ALA A 516 -6.00 33.69 2.25
CA ALA A 516 -5.51 33.65 3.62
C ALA A 516 -6.17 34.69 4.53
N ASP A 517 -6.52 35.87 4.00
CA ASP A 517 -7.28 36.89 4.72
C ASP A 517 -8.73 36.45 4.98
N MET A 518 -9.35 35.75 4.03
CA MET A 518 -10.72 35.23 4.15
C MET A 518 -10.86 34.02 5.11
N THR A 519 -9.74 33.38 5.47
CA THR A 519 -9.71 32.13 6.26
C THR A 519 -9.07 32.33 7.63
N HIS A 520 -9.27 33.50 8.24
CA HIS A 520 -8.81 33.75 9.60
C HIS A 520 -9.32 32.69 10.59
N ASN A 521 -8.44 32.15 11.43
CA ASN A 521 -8.71 31.06 12.40
C ASN A 521 -9.01 29.67 11.80
N TYR A 522 -8.89 29.47 10.49
CA TYR A 522 -9.08 28.15 9.88
C TYR A 522 -7.86 27.27 10.14
N VAL A 523 -8.09 26.00 10.47
CA VAL A 523 -7.01 25.01 10.60
C VAL A 523 -6.65 24.40 9.24
N SER A 524 -5.54 23.64 9.20
CA SER A 524 -5.09 22.96 7.98
C SER A 524 -6.18 22.08 7.36
N ALA A 525 -6.95 21.37 8.19
CA ALA A 525 -8.06 20.52 7.75
C ALA A 525 -9.19 21.32 7.08
N ASP A 526 -9.50 22.52 7.58
CA ASP A 526 -10.55 23.39 7.01
C ASP A 526 -10.12 23.92 5.63
N ILE A 527 -8.86 24.36 5.50
CA ILE A 527 -8.29 24.80 4.22
C ILE A 527 -8.26 23.65 3.21
N GLN A 528 -7.90 22.44 3.65
CA GLN A 528 -7.95 21.26 2.79
C GLN A 528 -9.37 20.97 2.30
N LEU A 529 -10.37 21.10 3.17
CA LEU A 529 -11.78 20.94 2.83
C LEU A 529 -12.24 21.98 1.81
N ILE A 530 -11.90 23.26 2.01
CA ILE A 530 -12.17 24.34 1.05
C ILE A 530 -11.63 23.99 -0.35
N VAL A 531 -10.37 23.58 -0.44
CA VAL A 531 -9.74 23.25 -1.71
C VAL A 531 -10.40 22.01 -2.35
N ASN A 532 -10.80 21.02 -1.55
CA ASN A 532 -11.56 19.86 -2.00
C ASN A 532 -12.92 20.23 -2.58
N ASP A 533 -13.68 21.09 -1.90
CA ASP A 533 -15.00 21.51 -2.37
C ASP A 533 -14.92 22.38 -3.64
N ALA A 534 -13.93 23.27 -3.71
CA ALA A 534 -13.63 24.02 -4.94
C ALA A 534 -13.26 23.08 -6.10
N SER A 535 -12.51 22.01 -5.82
CA SER A 535 -12.12 21.00 -6.82
C SER A 535 -13.32 20.19 -7.32
N ARG A 536 -14.25 19.79 -6.43
CA ARG A 536 -15.50 19.12 -6.81
C ARG A 536 -16.39 20.01 -7.68
N ALA A 537 -16.47 21.30 -7.34
CA ALA A 537 -17.22 22.27 -8.13
C ALA A 537 -16.59 22.47 -9.52
N ALA A 538 -15.27 22.59 -9.59
CA ALA A 538 -14.53 22.70 -10.85
C ALA A 538 -14.74 21.46 -11.74
N LEU A 539 -14.67 20.25 -11.14
CA LEU A 539 -14.91 18.98 -11.83
C LEU A 539 -16.33 18.92 -12.41
N LYS A 540 -17.35 19.27 -11.63
CA LYS A 540 -18.75 19.30 -12.09
C LYS A 540 -18.97 20.27 -13.25
N ALA A 541 -18.21 21.37 -13.28
CA ALA A 541 -18.26 22.37 -14.34
C ALA A 541 -17.28 22.08 -15.50
N HIS A 542 -16.54 20.97 -15.46
CA HIS A 542 -15.47 20.64 -16.42
C HIS A 542 -14.48 21.81 -16.65
N SER A 543 -14.09 22.48 -15.56
CA SER A 543 -13.25 23.69 -15.59
C SER A 543 -12.06 23.56 -14.62
N LYS A 544 -11.15 24.53 -14.68
CA LYS A 544 -10.07 24.67 -13.68
C LYS A 544 -10.62 25.26 -12.38
N ILE A 545 -9.92 25.04 -11.27
CA ILE A 545 -10.21 25.69 -9.99
C ILE A 545 -9.89 27.18 -10.12
N THR A 546 -10.93 28.01 -10.17
CA THR A 546 -10.81 29.46 -10.25
C THR A 546 -10.87 30.10 -8.85
N MET A 547 -10.47 31.37 -8.80
CA MET A 547 -10.57 32.18 -7.58
C MET A 547 -12.02 32.29 -7.06
N GLU A 548 -13.00 32.33 -7.96
CA GLU A 548 -14.42 32.37 -7.61
C GLU A 548 -14.89 31.08 -6.94
N LEU A 549 -14.45 29.91 -7.44
CA LEU A 549 -14.79 28.61 -6.84
C LEU A 549 -14.21 28.47 -5.43
N LEU A 550 -12.99 28.98 -5.21
CA LEU A 550 -12.37 29.00 -3.89
C LEU A 550 -13.11 29.92 -2.92
N GLN A 551 -13.47 31.14 -3.34
CA GLN A 551 -14.27 32.06 -2.52
C GLN A 551 -15.64 31.47 -2.15
N ASN A 552 -16.30 30.84 -3.13
CA ASN A 552 -17.59 30.17 -2.93
C ASN A 552 -17.48 28.95 -2.00
N ALA A 553 -16.35 28.24 -2.00
CA ALA A 553 -16.08 27.17 -1.06
C ALA A 553 -15.83 27.72 0.35
N ILE A 554 -15.05 28.80 0.49
CA ILE A 554 -14.81 29.48 1.78
C ILE A 554 -16.13 29.94 2.39
N SER A 555 -17.06 30.50 1.61
CA SER A 555 -18.36 30.95 2.15
C SER A 555 -19.25 29.82 2.68
N LYS A 556 -18.98 28.56 2.30
CA LYS A 556 -19.77 27.37 2.67
C LYS A 556 -19.13 26.59 3.81
N VAL A 557 -17.81 26.50 3.84
CA VAL A 557 -17.07 25.81 4.89
C VAL A 557 -17.09 26.71 6.13
N LYS A 558 -17.53 26.15 7.26
CA LYS A 558 -17.43 26.83 8.56
C LYS A 558 -16.11 26.43 9.22
N GLN A 559 -15.54 27.34 10.00
CA GLN A 559 -14.41 27.04 10.87
C GLN A 559 -14.74 25.85 11.78
N SER A 560 -13.86 24.84 11.84
CA SER A 560 -14.10 23.66 12.69
C SER A 560 -13.89 23.94 14.17
N ILE A 561 -13.19 25.03 14.50
CA ILE A 561 -12.88 25.43 15.86
C ILE A 561 -13.64 26.71 16.19
N SER A 562 -14.38 26.69 17.29
CA SER A 562 -15.10 27.86 17.75
C SER A 562 -14.16 28.87 18.42
N ASP A 563 -14.52 30.17 18.38
CA ASP A 563 -13.74 31.21 19.07
C ASP A 563 -13.63 30.96 20.58
N ASN A 564 -14.63 30.31 21.18
CA ASN A 564 -14.60 29.91 22.59
C ASN A 564 -13.56 28.81 22.85
N GLU A 565 -13.38 27.87 21.93
CA GLU A 565 -12.33 26.85 22.02
C GLU A 565 -10.95 27.45 21.82
N LEU A 566 -10.78 28.40 20.88
CA LEU A 566 -9.50 29.10 20.71
C LEU A 566 -9.11 29.84 21.99
N LYS A 567 -10.04 30.58 22.60
CA LYS A 567 -9.84 31.22 23.91
C LYS A 567 -9.52 30.21 25.02
N LYS A 568 -10.09 29.00 24.97
CA LYS A 568 -9.73 27.92 25.90
C LYS A 568 -8.27 27.53 25.73
N TYR A 569 -7.80 27.33 24.51
CA TYR A 569 -6.40 26.97 24.23
C TYR A 569 -5.42 28.10 24.54
N GLU A 570 -5.78 29.37 24.34
CA GLU A 570 -4.98 30.52 24.75
C GLU A 570 -4.79 30.56 26.28
N ARG A 571 -5.87 30.32 27.04
CA ARG A 571 -5.77 30.21 28.51
C ARG A 571 -4.89 29.04 28.93
N ILE A 572 -5.03 27.87 28.29
CA ILE A 572 -4.18 26.71 28.54
C ILE A 572 -2.72 27.06 28.27
N ARG A 573 -2.43 27.76 27.16
CA ARG A 573 -1.08 28.22 26.81
C ARG A 573 -0.50 29.13 27.89
N ALA A 574 -1.26 30.12 28.35
CA ALA A 574 -0.85 31.04 29.42
C ALA A 574 -0.53 30.28 30.71
N ILE A 575 -1.38 29.32 31.11
CA ILE A 575 -1.13 28.47 32.30
C ILE A 575 0.15 27.65 32.12
N MET A 576 0.33 27.01 30.96
CA MET A 576 1.50 26.18 30.66
C MET A 576 2.82 26.98 30.65
N ASN A 577 2.75 28.27 30.30
CA ASN A 577 3.87 29.22 30.36
C ASN A 577 4.10 29.82 31.76
N GLY A 578 3.26 29.51 32.75
CA GLY A 578 3.35 30.07 34.10
C GLY A 578 2.83 31.51 34.24
N GLU A 579 2.05 31.98 33.28
CA GLU A 579 1.44 33.31 33.31
C GLU A 579 0.26 33.35 34.30
N LYS A 580 0.19 34.40 35.15
CA LYS A 580 -0.93 34.58 36.08
C LYS A 580 -2.17 35.04 35.31
N ILE A 581 -3.18 34.17 35.19
CA ILE A 581 -4.48 34.55 34.64
C ILE A 581 -5.22 35.43 35.66
N THR A 582 -5.36 36.72 35.37
CA THR A 582 -6.29 37.59 36.09
C THR A 582 -7.72 37.19 35.73
N SER A 583 -8.43 36.57 36.66
CA SER A 583 -9.84 36.22 36.45
C SER A 583 -10.73 37.46 36.61
N ASP A 584 -11.23 38.02 35.52
CA ASP A 584 -12.44 38.83 35.55
C ASP A 584 -13.64 37.90 35.81
N ARG A 585 -13.89 37.61 37.09
CA ARG A 585 -15.20 37.14 37.54
C ARG A 585 -15.96 38.37 38.04
N PRO A 586 -17.15 38.69 37.51
CA PRO A 586 -17.99 39.70 38.16
C PRO A 586 -18.29 39.23 39.58
N ARG A 587 -18.00 40.10 40.57
CA ARG A 587 -18.33 39.87 41.98
C ARG A 587 -19.85 39.69 42.07
N ILE A 588 -20.31 38.47 42.33
CA ILE A 588 -21.66 38.25 42.82
C ILE A 588 -21.64 38.72 44.28
N GLY A 589 -22.19 39.92 44.51
CA GLY A 589 -22.46 40.44 45.85
C GLY A 589 -23.59 39.64 46.49
N PHE A 590 -23.41 39.30 47.76
CA PHE A 590 -24.44 38.75 48.64
C PHE A 590 -25.54 39.77 48.92
#